data_AF-I6ANC7-F1
#
_entry.id   AF-I6ANC7-F1
#
_cell.length_a   1.000
_cell.length_b   1.000
_cell.length_c   1.000
_cell.angle_alpha   90.00
_cell.angle_beta   90.00
_cell.angle_gamma   90.00
#
_symmetry.space_group_name_H-M   'P 1'
#
loop_
_entity.id
_entity.type
_entity.pdbx_description
1 polymer ?
#
loop_
_entity_poly.entity_id
_entity_poly.type
_entity_poly.pdbx_seq_one_letter_code
_entity_poly.pdbx_strand_id
1 'polypeptide(L)'
;MSATSSTTTPDSISPASTAPGYDADAAHGSSKFQKFVNIAMILAAITGVEIVLIYLPFAKWLILTALGILSAVKFLFVIFYFMHLKWDKMFCTILFFIGLLLAGGTVAALIAIFASGDSKPIENMGALPVPAHASAHAPAVV
;
A
#
# COMPACT_ATOMS: atom_id res chain seq x y z
N MET A 1 -35.57 -17.81 -80.19
CA MET A 1 -34.13 -17.61 -80.45
C MET A 1 -33.64 -16.51 -79.54
N SER A 2 -32.55 -16.80 -78.85
CA SER A 2 -31.86 -16.09 -77.80
C SER A 2 -31.46 -14.65 -78.16
N ALA A 3 -31.49 -13.72 -77.19
CA ALA A 3 -30.28 -13.02 -76.75
C ALA A 3 -30.61 -11.96 -75.66
N THR A 4 -30.04 -12.22 -74.50
CA THR A 4 -29.73 -11.35 -73.37
C THR A 4 -28.99 -10.07 -73.80
N SER A 5 -29.27 -8.93 -73.17
CA SER A 5 -28.30 -7.83 -73.02
C SER A 5 -28.59 -7.01 -71.76
N SER A 6 -27.95 -7.44 -70.67
CA SER A 6 -27.71 -6.69 -69.45
C SER A 6 -26.93 -5.42 -69.79
N THR A 7 -27.57 -4.25 -69.65
CA THR A 7 -26.85 -2.97 -69.70
C THR A 7 -26.26 -2.70 -68.32
N THR A 8 -24.99 -3.08 -68.22
CA THR A 8 -24.02 -2.66 -67.22
C THR A 8 -24.02 -1.14 -67.09
N THR A 9 -24.33 -0.64 -65.89
CA THR A 9 -24.06 0.74 -65.48
C THR A 9 -22.68 0.74 -64.80
N PRO A 10 -21.64 1.34 -65.39
CA PRO A 10 -20.39 1.60 -64.69
C PRO A 10 -20.46 2.96 -64.01
N ASP A 11 -20.01 2.98 -62.76
CA ASP A 11 -19.23 4.07 -62.18
C ASP A 11 -19.93 5.38 -61.80
N SER A 12 -20.49 5.37 -60.59
CA SER A 12 -20.51 6.52 -59.69
C SER A 12 -20.16 6.04 -58.28
N ILE A 13 -18.99 5.42 -58.12
CA ILE A 13 -18.39 5.23 -56.80
C ILE A 13 -17.93 6.63 -56.35
N SER A 14 -18.79 7.32 -55.62
CA SER A 14 -18.37 8.44 -54.77
C SER A 14 -17.43 7.86 -53.70
N PRO A 15 -16.16 8.28 -53.61
CA PRO A 15 -15.41 8.11 -52.38
C PRO A 15 -15.86 9.23 -51.44
N ALA A 16 -17.09 9.15 -50.95
CA ALA A 16 -17.48 9.89 -49.78
C ALA A 16 -16.72 9.25 -48.61
N SER A 17 -15.53 9.77 -48.40
CA SER A 17 -14.74 9.69 -47.18
C SER A 17 -15.60 10.12 -45.99
N THR A 18 -16.51 9.27 -45.55
CA THR A 18 -17.03 9.30 -44.18
C THR A 18 -16.03 8.51 -43.37
N ALA A 19 -14.94 9.17 -43.00
CA ALA A 19 -14.10 8.73 -41.92
C ALA A 19 -15.02 8.43 -40.72
N PRO A 20 -14.97 7.23 -40.12
CA PRO A 20 -15.64 7.01 -38.85
C PRO A 20 -15.05 8.02 -37.86
N GLY A 21 -15.92 8.89 -37.34
CA GLY A 21 -15.54 9.93 -36.38
C GLY A 21 -14.80 9.31 -35.19
N TYR A 22 -13.56 9.71 -35.00
CA TYR A 22 -12.67 9.27 -33.93
C TYR A 22 -12.73 10.18 -32.69
N ASP A 23 -13.73 11.07 -32.59
CA ASP A 23 -13.72 12.18 -31.62
C ASP A 23 -14.78 12.11 -30.51
N ALA A 24 -15.65 11.10 -30.47
CA ALA A 24 -16.69 11.00 -29.44
C ALA A 24 -16.29 10.17 -28.20
N ASP A 25 -15.33 9.26 -28.32
CA ASP A 25 -14.97 8.32 -27.24
C ASP A 25 -13.86 8.84 -26.30
N ALA A 26 -13.09 9.84 -26.73
CA ALA A 26 -12.01 10.43 -25.92
C ALA A 26 -12.53 11.29 -24.75
N ALA A 27 -13.73 11.87 -24.88
CA ALA A 27 -14.31 12.74 -23.85
C ALA A 27 -14.65 11.96 -22.56
N HIS A 28 -15.13 10.72 -22.67
CA HIS A 28 -15.50 9.89 -21.52
C HIS A 28 -14.32 9.28 -20.75
N GLY A 29 -13.16 9.10 -21.39
CA GLY A 29 -11.92 8.64 -20.74
C GLY A 29 -11.25 9.72 -19.88
N SER A 30 -11.32 10.98 -20.33
CA SER A 30 -10.64 12.12 -19.67
C SER A 30 -11.11 12.37 -18.23
N SER A 31 -12.40 12.18 -17.94
CA SER A 31 -13.00 12.53 -16.64
C SER A 31 -12.51 11.66 -15.48
N LYS A 32 -12.26 10.36 -15.71
CA LYS A 32 -11.74 9.46 -14.66
C LYS A 32 -10.27 9.76 -14.39
N PHE A 33 -9.49 9.96 -15.45
CA PHE A 33 -8.08 10.31 -15.36
C PHE A 33 -7.87 11.61 -14.56
N GLN A 34 -8.67 12.64 -14.85
CA GLN A 34 -8.61 13.90 -14.10
C GLN A 34 -8.95 13.75 -12.62
N LYS A 35 -9.88 12.86 -12.25
CA LYS A 35 -10.17 12.58 -10.83
C LYS A 35 -8.94 12.02 -10.11
N PHE A 36 -8.28 11.00 -10.67
CA PHE A 36 -7.09 10.42 -10.05
C PHE A 36 -5.93 11.41 -9.95
N VAL A 37 -5.72 12.24 -10.98
CA VAL A 37 -4.71 13.30 -10.95
C VAL A 37 -5.00 14.34 -9.86
N ASN A 38 -6.25 14.75 -9.68
CA ASN A 38 -6.63 15.72 -8.66
C ASN A 38 -6.41 15.17 -7.23
N ILE A 39 -6.69 13.88 -7.05
CA ILE A 39 -6.46 13.14 -5.80
C ILE A 39 -4.95 13.01 -5.53
N ALA A 40 -4.15 12.70 -6.55
CA ALA A 40 -2.69 12.68 -6.47
C ALA A 40 -2.14 14.05 -6.01
N MET A 41 -2.66 15.14 -6.58
CA MET A 41 -2.26 16.50 -6.24
C MET A 41 -2.56 16.84 -4.78
N ILE A 42 -3.73 16.45 -4.25
CA ILE A 42 -4.06 16.63 -2.84
C ILE A 42 -3.10 15.82 -1.96
N LEU A 43 -2.82 14.57 -2.32
CA LEU A 43 -1.89 13.72 -1.57
C LEU A 43 -0.48 14.30 -1.52
N ALA A 44 -0.01 14.78 -2.67
CA ALA A 44 1.27 15.47 -2.81
C ALA A 44 1.32 16.75 -1.96
N ALA A 45 0.22 17.51 -1.90
CA ALA A 45 0.13 18.67 -1.02
C ALA A 45 0.21 18.27 0.47
N ILE A 46 -0.47 17.20 0.88
CA ILE A 46 -0.43 16.71 2.27
C ILE A 46 1.00 16.22 2.63
N THR A 47 1.74 15.58 1.73
CA THR A 47 3.17 15.25 1.96
C THR A 47 4.03 16.50 2.01
N GLY A 48 3.79 17.49 1.15
CA GLY A 48 4.50 18.78 1.22
C GLY A 48 4.31 19.47 2.57
N VAL A 49 3.07 19.52 3.06
CA VAL A 49 2.75 20.06 4.40
C VAL A 49 3.41 19.25 5.51
N GLU A 50 3.46 17.93 5.39
CA GLU A 50 4.13 17.06 6.36
C GLU A 50 5.63 17.37 6.48
N ILE A 51 6.33 17.53 5.35
CA ILE A 51 7.75 17.93 5.35
C ILE A 51 7.96 19.28 6.04
N VAL A 52 7.08 20.25 5.78
CA VAL A 52 7.13 21.56 6.45
C VAL A 52 6.90 21.41 7.95
N LEU A 53 5.94 20.58 8.38
CA LEU A 53 5.66 20.33 9.79
C LEU A 53 6.85 19.74 10.55
N ILE A 54 7.62 18.85 9.92
CA ILE A 54 8.83 18.26 10.52
C ILE A 54 9.93 19.30 10.70
N TYR A 55 9.95 20.33 9.84
CA TYR A 55 10.94 21.40 9.89
C TYR A 55 10.67 22.44 10.99
N LEU A 56 9.43 22.54 11.49
CA LEU A 56 9.13 23.42 12.61
C LEU A 56 9.54 22.77 13.95
N PRO A 57 10.15 23.53 14.88
CA PRO A 57 10.58 23.04 16.18
C PRO A 57 9.41 22.92 17.18
N PHE A 58 8.37 22.15 16.84
CA PHE A 58 7.29 21.81 17.78
C PHE A 58 7.71 20.72 18.78
N ALA A 59 6.83 20.43 19.74
CA ALA A 59 7.00 19.30 20.64
C ALA A 59 7.12 17.98 19.86
N LYS A 60 8.21 17.23 20.11
CA LYS A 60 8.52 15.94 19.44
C LYS A 60 7.36 14.95 19.46
N TRP A 61 6.62 14.90 20.56
CA TRP A 61 5.48 13.99 20.71
C TRP A 61 4.32 14.33 19.77
N LEU A 62 4.06 15.63 19.57
CA LEU A 62 3.05 16.13 18.64
C LEU A 62 3.45 15.84 17.19
N ILE A 63 4.72 16.04 16.84
CA ILE A 63 5.23 15.71 15.50
C ILE A 63 5.10 14.22 15.19
N LEU A 64 5.46 13.34 16.13
CA LEU A 64 5.35 11.89 15.93
C LEU A 64 3.90 11.43 15.77
N THR A 65 2.99 11.95 16.60
CA THR A 65 1.56 11.63 16.48
C THR A 65 0.96 12.20 15.19
N ALA A 66 1.32 13.43 14.80
CA ALA A 66 0.87 14.03 13.55
C ALA A 66 1.38 13.26 12.32
N LEU A 67 2.65 12.86 12.28
CA LEU A 67 3.21 12.02 11.21
C LEU A 67 2.53 10.64 11.16
N GLY A 68 2.29 10.02 12.32
CA GLY A 68 1.57 8.75 12.39
C GLY A 68 0.16 8.86 11.81
N ILE A 69 -0.60 9.89 12.20
CA ILE A 69 -1.95 10.14 11.69
C ILE A 69 -1.92 10.50 10.20
N LEU A 70 -1.05 11.42 9.78
CA LEU A 70 -0.93 11.84 8.38
C LEU A 70 -0.51 10.69 7.47
N SER A 71 0.36 9.79 7.94
CA SER A 71 0.76 8.58 7.22
C SER A 71 -0.42 7.61 7.08
N ALA A 72 -1.14 7.32 8.18
CA ALA A 72 -2.32 6.46 8.14
C ALA A 72 -3.43 7.02 7.22
N VAL A 73 -3.69 8.32 7.27
CA VAL A 73 -4.68 8.99 6.42
C VAL A 73 -4.29 8.94 4.95
N LYS A 74 -3.02 9.24 4.62
CA LYS A 74 -2.53 9.13 3.24
C LYS A 74 -2.68 7.71 2.71
N PHE A 75 -2.27 6.73 3.52
CA PHE A 75 -2.39 5.32 3.18
C PHE A 75 -3.86 4.93 2.90
N LEU A 76 -4.79 5.30 3.77
CA LEU A 76 -6.22 5.06 3.59
C LEU A 76 -6.77 5.76 2.33
N PHE A 77 -6.33 6.98 2.04
CA PHE A 77 -6.80 7.72 0.87
C PHE A 77 -6.30 7.11 -0.45
N VAL A 78 -5.03 6.66 -0.48
CA VAL A 78 -4.46 5.95 -1.62
C VAL A 78 -5.26 4.68 -1.90
N ILE A 79 -5.49 3.82 -0.91
CA ILE A 79 -6.23 2.57 -1.16
C ILE A 79 -7.70 2.83 -1.55
N PHE A 80 -8.36 3.84 -0.98
CA PHE A 80 -9.77 4.11 -1.27
C PHE A 80 -9.99 4.63 -2.70
N TYR A 81 -9.06 5.47 -3.15
CA TYR A 81 -9.19 6.20 -4.42
C TYR A 81 -8.30 5.63 -5.54
N PHE A 82 -7.02 5.37 -5.30
CA PHE A 82 -6.11 4.84 -6.32
C PHE A 82 -6.27 3.33 -6.56
N MET A 83 -6.64 2.56 -5.54
CA MET A 83 -6.94 1.12 -5.70
C MET A 83 -8.42 0.85 -6.03
N HIS A 84 -9.22 1.87 -6.32
CA HIS A 84 -10.59 1.73 -6.82
C HIS A 84 -11.61 1.11 -5.83
N LEU A 85 -11.25 0.90 -4.55
CA LEU A 85 -12.09 0.25 -3.53
C LEU A 85 -13.49 0.85 -3.33
N LYS A 86 -13.67 2.16 -3.58
CA LYS A 86 -14.98 2.83 -3.54
C LYS A 86 -15.94 2.37 -4.66
N TRP A 87 -15.40 1.92 -5.78
CA TRP A 87 -16.16 1.46 -6.96
C TRP A 87 -16.12 -0.06 -7.15
N ASP A 88 -15.19 -0.74 -6.47
CA ASP A 88 -15.20 -2.19 -6.32
C ASP A 88 -16.18 -2.63 -5.22
N LYS A 89 -16.52 -3.92 -5.17
CA LYS A 89 -17.44 -4.49 -4.18
C LYS A 89 -16.90 -4.18 -2.77
N MET A 90 -17.76 -3.79 -1.84
CA MET A 90 -17.38 -3.51 -0.43
C MET A 90 -16.57 -4.66 0.23
N PHE A 91 -16.66 -5.88 -0.32
CA PHE A 91 -15.86 -7.04 0.03
C PHE A 91 -14.34 -6.80 -0.02
N CYS A 92 -13.82 -6.09 -1.02
CA CYS A 92 -12.38 -5.81 -1.13
C CYS A 92 -11.91 -4.88 0.00
N THR A 93 -12.74 -3.89 0.35
CA THR A 93 -12.48 -2.99 1.49
C THR A 93 -12.52 -3.75 2.82
N ILE A 94 -13.48 -4.67 2.99
CA ILE A 94 -13.61 -5.50 4.19
C ILE A 94 -12.37 -6.38 4.36
N LEU A 95 -11.95 -7.11 3.32
CA LEU A 95 -10.74 -7.96 3.33
C LEU A 95 -9.48 -7.19 3.67
N PHE A 96 -9.33 -5.98 3.12
CA PHE A 96 -8.22 -5.12 3.45
C PHE A 96 -8.23 -4.69 4.93
N PHE A 97 -9.40 -4.34 5.46
CA PHE A 97 -9.54 -3.91 6.85
C PHE A 97 -9.28 -5.03 7.85
N ILE A 98 -9.80 -6.24 7.61
CA ILE A 98 -9.45 -7.40 8.44
C ILE A 98 -7.97 -7.76 8.29
N GLY A 99 -7.38 -7.62 7.10
CA GLY A 99 -5.92 -7.76 6.94
C GLY A 99 -5.11 -6.74 7.74
N LEU A 100 -5.50 -5.46 7.70
CA LEU A 100 -4.86 -4.38 8.47
C LEU A 100 -5.00 -4.60 9.99
N LEU A 101 -6.20 -4.99 10.43
CA LEU A 101 -6.47 -5.29 11.83
C LEU A 101 -5.70 -6.53 12.29
N LEU A 102 -5.62 -7.58 11.46
CA LEU A 102 -4.90 -8.80 11.78
C LEU A 102 -3.39 -8.55 11.83
N ALA A 103 -2.84 -7.78 10.89
CA ALA A 103 -1.44 -7.40 10.88
C ALA A 103 -1.09 -6.51 12.08
N GLY A 104 -1.88 -5.45 12.33
CA GLY A 104 -1.70 -4.57 13.48
C GLY A 104 -1.85 -5.32 14.81
N GLY A 105 -2.84 -6.21 14.90
CA GLY A 105 -3.06 -7.08 16.05
C GLY A 105 -1.92 -8.06 16.28
N THR A 106 -1.35 -8.63 15.21
CA THR A 106 -0.19 -9.52 15.29
C THR A 106 1.03 -8.76 15.81
N VAL A 107 1.33 -7.59 15.25
CA VAL A 107 2.44 -6.75 15.73
C VAL A 107 2.23 -6.36 17.19
N ALA A 108 1.03 -5.95 17.58
CA ALA A 108 0.70 -5.61 18.96
C ALA A 108 0.86 -6.81 19.91
N ALA A 109 0.44 -8.01 19.49
CA ALA A 109 0.59 -9.24 20.25
C ALA A 109 2.06 -9.63 20.42
N LEU A 110 2.88 -9.49 19.37
CA LEU A 110 4.32 -9.72 19.45
C LEU A 110 5.00 -8.74 20.41
N ILE A 111 4.65 -7.45 20.33
CA ILE A 111 5.15 -6.44 21.29
C ILE A 111 4.72 -6.80 22.71
N ALA A 112 3.47 -7.21 22.93
CA ALA A 112 2.98 -7.60 24.25
C ALA A 112 3.71 -8.84 24.81
N ILE A 113 3.99 -9.85 23.97
CA ILE A 113 4.76 -11.04 24.35
C ILE A 113 6.19 -10.66 24.72
N PHE A 114 6.90 -9.88 23.89
CA PHE A 114 8.29 -9.52 24.19
C PHE A 114 8.43 -8.49 25.31
N ALA A 115 7.38 -7.71 25.58
CA ALA A 115 7.33 -6.80 26.72
C ALA A 115 7.04 -7.54 28.04
N SER A 116 6.50 -8.75 28.00
CA SER A 116 6.28 -9.56 29.19
C SER A 116 7.63 -10.05 29.75
N GLY A 117 7.96 -9.63 30.97
CA GLY A 117 9.31 -9.62 31.56
C GLY A 117 9.97 -10.95 31.88
N ASP A 118 9.56 -12.05 31.23
CA ASP A 118 10.13 -13.38 31.40
C ASP A 118 11.42 -13.57 30.57
N SER A 119 11.75 -12.62 29.70
CA SER A 119 13.02 -12.55 28.95
C SER A 119 14.13 -11.92 29.79
N LYS A 120 14.46 -12.49 30.96
CA LYS A 120 15.67 -12.11 31.70
C LYS A 120 16.85 -12.99 31.24
N PRO A 121 17.93 -12.41 30.69
CA PRO A 121 19.15 -13.16 30.41
C PRO A 121 19.68 -13.75 31.72
N ILE A 122 20.13 -15.01 31.69
CA ILE A 122 20.74 -15.70 32.82
C ILE A 122 22.13 -15.09 33.09
N GLU A 123 22.19 -13.88 33.64
CA GLU A 123 23.43 -13.24 34.07
C GLU A 123 23.96 -13.81 35.40
N ASN A 124 23.20 -14.70 36.05
CA ASN A 124 23.52 -15.23 37.39
C ASN A 124 24.05 -16.67 37.43
N MET A 125 24.67 -17.15 36.35
CA MET A 125 25.47 -18.40 36.38
C MET A 125 26.87 -18.20 37.01
N GLY A 126 27.10 -17.07 37.69
CA GLY A 126 28.29 -16.82 38.52
C GLY A 126 28.06 -16.94 40.03
N ALA A 127 26.80 -17.02 40.49
CA ALA A 127 26.46 -17.07 41.92
C ALA A 127 26.03 -18.46 42.42
N LEU A 128 26.14 -19.51 41.59
CA LEU A 128 25.99 -20.87 42.08
C LEU A 128 27.30 -21.25 42.81
N PRO A 129 27.26 -21.66 44.09
CA PRO A 129 28.38 -22.34 44.71
C PRO A 129 28.70 -23.57 43.86
N VAL A 130 29.89 -23.58 43.24
CA VAL A 130 30.40 -24.76 42.56
C VAL A 130 30.48 -25.87 43.61
N PRO A 131 29.78 -27.02 43.43
CA PRO A 131 29.86 -28.09 44.40
C PRO A 131 31.32 -28.55 44.49
N ALA A 132 31.88 -28.49 45.70
CA ALA A 132 33.28 -28.80 46.03
C ALA A 132 33.73 -30.26 45.72
N HIS A 133 32.90 -31.05 45.04
CA HIS A 133 33.19 -32.44 44.69
C HIS A 133 33.88 -32.61 43.33
N ALA A 134 34.05 -31.54 42.55
CA ALA A 134 34.77 -31.61 41.28
C ALA A 134 36.30 -31.40 41.40
N SER A 135 36.82 -31.12 42.60
CA SER A 135 38.25 -30.82 42.83
C SER A 135 39.10 -32.01 43.30
N ALA A 136 38.57 -33.23 43.28
CA ALA A 136 39.28 -34.42 43.76
C ALA A 136 39.70 -35.38 42.63
N HIS A 137 40.26 -34.87 41.53
CA HIS A 137 41.04 -35.71 40.61
C HIS A 137 41.98 -34.87 39.70
N ALA A 138 42.95 -34.18 40.30
CA ALA A 138 44.12 -33.69 39.55
C ALA A 138 45.37 -34.45 40.07
N PRO A 139 46.08 -35.22 39.22
CA PRO A 139 47.27 -35.94 39.64
C PRO A 139 48.40 -34.96 39.95
N ALA A 140 49.07 -35.19 41.08
CA ALA A 140 50.27 -34.48 41.48
C ALA A 140 51.36 -34.61 40.39
N VAL A 141 51.77 -33.47 39.84
CA VAL A 141 52.98 -33.36 39.01
C VAL A 141 53.88 -32.32 39.68
N VAL A 142 54.92 -32.88 40.32
CA VAL A 142 56.22 -32.30 40.75
C VAL A 142 56.20 -31.08 41.64
#